data_AF-A0A0B8ZPJ7-F1
#
_entry.id   AF-A0A0B8ZPJ7-F1
#
_cell.length_a   1.000
_cell.length_b   1.000
_cell.length_c   1.000
_cell.angle_alpha   90.00
_cell.angle_beta   90.00
_cell.angle_gamma   90.00
#
_symmetry.space_group_name_H-M   'P 1'
#
loop_
_entity.id
_entity.type
_entity.pdbx_description
1 polymer ?
#
loop_
_entity_poly.entity_id
_entity_poly.type
_entity_poly.pdbx_seq_one_letter_code
_entity_poly.pdbx_strand_id
1 'polypeptide(L)'
;MIALDNGFQEVVGMVADADEASRRLAGALGYDISYAGDLAAPLSAAWGADQGAKGREVLIVHRDMARGAIRLFSFGGEHRALMRDGAQPWDAGGIFDINMRPG
;
A
#
# COMPACT_ATOMS: atom_id res chain seq x y z
N MET A 1 -32.54 2.82 -7.65
CA MET A 1 -31.67 3.80 -6.97
C MET A 1 -30.32 3.14 -6.81
N ILE A 2 -29.38 3.39 -7.73
CA ILE A 2 -28.03 2.82 -7.66
C ILE A 2 -27.28 3.61 -6.59
N ALA A 3 -26.82 2.95 -5.54
CA ALA A 3 -25.98 3.58 -4.53
C ALA A 3 -24.68 4.05 -5.19
N LEU A 4 -24.49 5.38 -5.26
CA LEU A 4 -23.28 6.06 -5.71
C LEU A 4 -22.17 5.93 -4.67
N ASP A 5 -21.83 4.71 -4.25
CA ASP A 5 -20.60 4.51 -3.47
C ASP A 5 -19.40 4.55 -4.42
N ASN A 6 -19.06 5.76 -4.86
CA ASN A 6 -18.18 6.03 -6.00
C ASN A 6 -16.68 5.98 -5.67
N GLY A 7 -16.25 5.07 -4.78
CA GLY A 7 -14.82 4.92 -4.49
C GLY A 7 -14.53 4.07 -3.26
N PHE A 8 -13.25 3.92 -2.94
CA PHE A 8 -12.77 3.21 -1.75
C PHE A 8 -12.49 4.16 -0.60
N GLN A 9 -12.65 3.69 0.64
CA GLN A 9 -12.17 4.45 1.80
C GLN A 9 -10.64 4.44 1.84
N GLU A 10 -10.06 3.23 1.79
CA GLU A 10 -8.62 2.99 1.81
C GLU A 10 -8.30 1.75 0.97
N VAL A 11 -7.21 1.80 0.20
CA VAL A 11 -6.57 0.63 -0.40
C VAL A 11 -5.31 0.32 0.38
N VAL A 12 -5.12 -0.96 0.72
CA VAL A 12 -3.94 -1.44 1.46
C VAL A 12 -3.08 -2.30 0.52
N GLY A 13 -1.82 -1.91 0.33
CA GLY A 13 -0.87 -2.59 -0.54
C GLY A 13 0.43 -2.95 0.17
N MET A 14 0.90 -4.18 -0.04
CA MET A 14 2.23 -4.59 0.40
C MET A 14 3.28 -4.24 -0.67
N VAL A 15 4.35 -3.58 -0.26
CA VAL A 15 5.45 -3.17 -1.15
C VAL A 15 6.79 -3.60 -0.56
N ALA A 16 7.84 -3.53 -1.38
CA ALA A 16 9.20 -3.83 -0.94
C ALA A 16 9.72 -2.82 0.12
N ASP A 17 9.40 -1.53 -0.06
CA ASP A 17 9.78 -0.44 0.84
C ASP A 17 8.63 0.57 0.92
N ALA A 18 7.96 0.63 2.07
CA ALA A 18 6.81 1.50 2.28
C ALA A 18 7.18 3.00 2.27
N ASP A 19 8.34 3.37 2.81
CA ASP A 19 8.77 4.76 2.88
C ASP A 19 9.17 5.29 1.49
N GLU A 20 9.90 4.51 0.69
CA GLU A 20 10.27 4.91 -0.67
C GLU A 20 9.07 4.90 -1.63
N ALA A 21 8.23 3.86 -1.60
CA ALA A 21 7.06 3.78 -2.47
C ALA A 21 6.07 4.91 -2.17
N SER A 22 5.83 5.22 -0.89
CA SER A 22 4.91 6.30 -0.51
C SER A 22 5.43 7.67 -0.93
N ARG A 23 6.74 7.97 -0.78
CA ARG A 23 7.33 9.23 -1.28
C ARG A 23 7.10 9.40 -2.79
N ARG A 24 7.36 8.36 -3.57
CA ARG A 24 7.19 8.39 -5.03
C ARG A 24 5.73 8.56 -5.44
N LEU A 25 4.85 7.76 -4.86
CA LEU A 25 3.41 7.80 -5.17
C LEU A 25 2.77 9.11 -4.70
N ALA A 26 3.11 9.58 -3.50
CA ALA A 26 2.63 10.87 -3.00
C ALA A 26 3.05 12.02 -3.93
N GLY A 27 4.33 12.06 -4.32
CA GLY A 27 4.85 13.06 -5.25
C GLY A 27 4.20 12.99 -6.64
N ALA A 28 3.98 11.78 -7.17
CA ALA A 28 3.37 11.60 -8.49
C ALA A 28 1.86 11.94 -8.51
N LEU A 29 1.14 11.66 -7.42
CA LEU A 29 -0.31 11.87 -7.31
C LEU A 29 -0.67 13.25 -6.73
N GLY A 30 0.30 13.99 -6.18
CA GLY A 30 0.02 15.22 -5.42
C GLY A 30 -0.63 14.96 -4.06
N TYR A 31 -0.39 13.79 -3.47
CA TYR A 31 -0.93 13.38 -2.18
C TYR A 31 0.00 13.80 -1.03
N ASP A 32 -0.56 13.91 0.17
CA ASP A 32 0.19 14.17 1.39
C ASP A 32 0.38 12.86 2.19
N ILE A 33 1.51 12.75 2.90
CA ILE A 33 1.71 11.69 3.90
C ILE A 33 0.94 12.08 5.15
N SER A 34 -0.13 11.33 5.47
CA SER A 34 -0.97 11.55 6.66
C SER A 34 -0.44 10.81 7.88
N TYR A 35 0.20 9.65 7.68
CA TYR A 35 0.79 8.85 8.74
C TYR A 35 2.00 8.08 8.22
N ALA A 36 3.00 7.90 9.08
CA ALA A 36 4.15 7.05 8.80
C ALA A 36 4.67 6.44 10.11
N GLY A 37 4.51 5.13 10.31
CA GLY A 37 4.77 4.46 11.59
C GLY A 37 5.21 3.01 11.46
N ASP A 38 5.46 2.38 12.60
CA ASP A 38 5.59 0.92 12.66
C ASP A 38 4.23 0.30 12.35
N LEU A 39 4.25 -0.81 11.61
CA LEU A 39 3.03 -1.52 11.21
C LEU A 39 2.23 -1.97 12.44
N ALA A 40 0.97 -1.56 12.51
CA ALA A 40 0.09 -1.92 13.61
C ALA A 40 -0.05 -3.46 13.74
N ALA A 41 -0.01 -3.95 14.99
CA ALA A 41 -0.07 -5.38 15.30
C ALA A 41 -1.26 -6.13 14.65
N PRO A 42 -2.49 -5.57 14.56
CA PRO A 42 -3.59 -6.23 13.85
C PRO A 42 -3.31 -6.45 12.36
N LEU A 43 -2.61 -5.51 11.71
CA LEU A 43 -2.26 -5.63 10.29
C LEU A 43 -1.13 -6.66 10.10
N SER A 44 -0.14 -6.68 11.00
CA SER A 44 0.87 -7.75 11.02
C SER A 44 0.23 -9.14 11.16
N ALA A 45 -0.75 -9.30 12.06
CA ALA A 45 -1.45 -10.56 12.29
C ALA A 45 -2.31 -10.98 11.08
N ALA A 46 -3.01 -10.04 10.44
CA ALA A 46 -3.82 -10.32 9.25
C ALA A 46 -2.98 -10.82 8.05
N TRP A 47 -1.70 -10.43 7.98
CA TRP A 47 -0.75 -10.89 6.96
C TRP A 47 0.03 -12.14 7.36
N GLY A 48 -0.32 -12.77 8.49
CA GLY A 48 0.33 -14.00 8.96
C GLY A 48 1.80 -13.82 9.29
N ALA A 49 2.23 -12.60 9.60
CA ALA A 49 3.60 -12.32 9.94
C ALA A 49 3.96 -12.91 11.31
N ASP A 50 5.19 -13.40 11.46
CA ASP A 50 5.68 -13.90 12.73
C ASP A 50 5.62 -12.81 13.81
N GLN A 51 5.46 -13.22 15.08
CA GLN A 51 5.28 -12.30 16.22
C GLN A 51 6.47 -11.31 16.43
N GLY A 52 7.61 -11.55 15.77
CA GLY A 52 8.78 -10.66 15.80
C GLY A 52 9.02 -9.87 14.51
N ALA A 53 8.16 -10.01 13.50
CA ALA A 53 8.32 -9.30 12.24
C ALA A 53 8.11 -7.80 12.46
N LYS A 54 9.16 -7.01 12.17
CA LYS A 54 9.08 -5.55 12.17
C LYS A 54 8.49 -5.09 10.85
N GLY A 55 7.32 -4.48 10.88
CA GLY A 55 6.71 -3.88 9.71
C GLY A 55 6.79 -2.35 9.75
N ARG A 56 6.76 -1.74 8.58
CA ARG A 56 6.66 -0.30 8.37
C ARG A 56 5.40 -0.01 7.59
N GLU A 57 4.66 1.03 7.93
CA GLU A 57 3.50 1.48 7.17
C GLU A 57 3.47 3.00 6.95
N VAL A 58 2.91 3.40 5.82
CA VAL A 58 2.70 4.79 5.44
C VAL A 58 1.31 4.95 4.83
N LEU A 59 0.56 5.94 5.29
CA LEU A 59 -0.73 6.33 4.73
C LEU A 59 -0.57 7.62 3.94
N ILE A 60 -0.92 7.58 2.66
CA ILE A 60 -1.00 8.78 1.80
C ILE A 60 -2.46 9.10 1.48
N VAL A 61 -2.78 10.39 1.43
CA VAL A 61 -4.15 10.89 1.22
C VAL A 61 -4.14 12.08 0.27
N HIS A 62 -5.23 12.26 -0.48
CA HIS A 62 -5.47 13.53 -1.15
C HIS A 62 -5.88 14.56 -0.10
N ARG A 63 -5.25 15.74 -0.11
CA ARG A 63 -5.46 16.81 0.88
C ARG A 63 -6.94 17.15 1.10
N ASP A 64 -7.68 17.26 0.00
CA ASP A 64 -9.06 17.78 0.02
C ASP A 64 -10.13 16.68 -0.06
N MET A 65 -9.76 15.39 0.03
CA MET A 65 -10.72 14.29 -0.10
C MET A 65 -10.84 13.50 1.21
N ALA A 66 -12.08 13.22 1.61
CA ALA A 66 -12.38 12.43 2.81
C ALA A 66 -12.18 10.91 2.62
N ARG A 67 -11.96 10.45 1.38
CA ARG A 67 -11.84 9.05 0.97
C ARG A 67 -10.76 8.90 -0.11
N GLY A 68 -10.42 7.66 -0.44
CA GLY A 68 -9.40 7.38 -1.46
C GLY A 68 -7.98 7.33 -0.92
N ALA A 69 -7.82 6.94 0.35
CA ALA A 69 -6.51 6.82 0.98
C ALA A 69 -5.75 5.58 0.48
N ILE A 70 -4.42 5.64 0.44
CA ILE A 70 -3.59 4.50 0.07
C ILE A 70 -2.63 4.23 1.23
N ARG A 71 -2.74 3.04 1.82
CA ARG A 71 -1.83 2.53 2.83
C ARG A 71 -0.85 1.58 2.17
N LEU A 72 0.43 1.88 2.31
CA LEU A 72 1.51 1.02 1.88
C LEU A 72 2.21 0.48 3.11
N PHE A 73 2.52 -0.82 3.11
CA PHE A 73 3.31 -1.40 4.17
C PHE A 73 4.35 -2.39 3.63
N SER A 74 5.38 -2.62 4.41
CA SER A 74 6.47 -3.54 4.12
C SER A 74 6.93 -4.23 5.40
N PHE A 75 7.34 -5.49 5.31
CA PHE A 75 8.02 -6.18 6.41
C PHE A 75 9.52 -6.10 6.23
N GLY A 76 10.26 -5.88 7.33
CA GLY A 76 11.70 -6.05 7.35
C GLY A 76 12.10 -7.51 7.23
N GLY A 77 13.28 -7.75 6.68
CA GLY A 77 13.82 -9.08 6.42
C GLY A 77 14.56 -9.11 5.08
N GLU A 78 15.25 -10.22 4.79
CA GLU A 78 15.86 -10.37 3.49
C GLU A 78 14.79 -10.45 2.40
N HIS A 79 14.96 -9.61 1.37
CA HIS A 79 14.19 -9.76 0.14
C HIS A 79 14.44 -11.15 -0.42
N ARG A 80 13.44 -12.02 -0.34
CA ARG A 80 13.51 -13.32 -0.99
C ARG A 80 13.66 -13.08 -2.49
N ALA A 81 14.58 -13.82 -3.11
CA ALA A 81 14.73 -13.81 -4.55
C ALA A 81 13.35 -14.02 -5.20
N LEU A 82 13.08 -13.27 -6.28
CA LEU A 82 11.91 -13.52 -7.12
C LEU A 82 11.84 -15.03 -7.38
N MET A 83 10.66 -15.64 -7.26
CA MET A 83 10.50 -17.08 -7.45
C MET A 83 10.96 -17.58 -8.83
N ARG A 84 11.30 -16.68 -9.78
CA ARG A 84 11.95 -16.99 -11.05
C ARG A 84 12.72 -15.81 -11.65
N ASP A 85 13.94 -16.06 -12.12
CA ASP A 85 14.66 -15.21 -13.07
C ASP A 85 13.90 -15.21 -14.42
N GLY A 86 13.29 -14.08 -14.79
CA GLY A 86 12.56 -13.91 -16.05
C GLY A 86 11.04 -13.74 -15.93
N ALA A 87 10.49 -13.78 -14.70
CA ALA A 87 9.11 -13.40 -14.45
C ALA A 87 8.96 -11.87 -14.55
N GLN A 88 8.04 -11.40 -15.38
CA GLN A 88 7.59 -10.01 -15.31
C GLN A 88 6.97 -9.75 -13.93
N PRO A 89 6.94 -8.50 -13.43
CA PRO A 89 6.36 -8.19 -12.13
C PRO A 89 4.94 -8.76 -11.92
N TRP A 90 4.16 -8.91 -13.00
CA TRP A 90 2.81 -9.48 -13.00
C TRP A 90 2.75 -11.02 -13.01
N ASP A 91 3.85 -11.72 -13.28
CA ASP A 91 3.89 -13.19 -13.36
C ASP A 91 3.94 -13.86 -11.97
N ALA A 92 4.39 -13.13 -10.94
CA ALA A 92 4.44 -13.60 -9.54
C ALA A 92 3.39 -12.94 -8.64
N GLY A 93 2.80 -11.82 -9.05
CA GLY A 93 1.71 -11.14 -8.38
C GLY A 93 0.97 -10.34 -9.43
N GLY A 94 -0.29 -10.66 -9.69
CA GLY A 94 -1.03 -10.14 -10.84
C GLY A 94 -1.01 -8.61 -10.98
N ILE A 95 -1.38 -8.12 -12.16
CA ILE A 95 -1.61 -6.68 -12.35
C ILE A 95 -2.68 -6.25 -11.34
N PHE A 96 -2.33 -5.27 -10.51
CA PHE A 96 -3.31 -4.55 -9.70
C PHE A 96 -3.30 -3.09 -10.15
N ASP A 97 -4.49 -2.57 -10.40
CA ASP A 97 -4.72 -1.16 -10.69
C ASP A 97 -5.66 -0.58 -9.64
N ILE A 98 -5.37 0.65 -9.22
CA ILE A 98 -6.29 1.45 -8.41
C ILE A 98 -6.97 2.43 -9.36
N ASN A 99 -8.23 2.18 -9.68
CA ASN A 99 -9.03 3.13 -10.44
C ASN A 99 -9.47 4.27 -9.53
N MET A 100 -8.85 5.43 -9.71
CA MET A 100 -9.13 6.64 -8.94
C MET A 100 -9.87 7.62 -9.83
N ARG A 101 -11.05 8.06 -9.39
CA ARG A 101 -11.78 9.15 -10.04
C ARG A 101 -11.57 10.42 -9.22
N PRO A 102 -10.85 11.44 -9.74
CA PRO A 102 -10.88 12.76 -9.13
C PRO A 102 -12.33 13.27 -9.19
N GLY A 103 -12.81 13.79 -8.05
CA GLY A 103 -14.16 14.35 -7.92
C GLY A 103 -14.29 15.70 -8.61
#